data_AF-A0A454JLB8-F1
#
_entry.id   AF-A0A454JLB8-F1
#
_cell.length_a   1.000
_cell.length_b   1.000
_cell.length_c   1.000
_cell.angle_alpha   90.00
_cell.angle_beta   90.00
_cell.angle_gamma   90.00
#
_symmetry.space_group_name_H-M   'P 1'
#
loop_
_entity.id
_entity.type
_entity.pdbx_description
1 polymer ?
#
loop_
_entity_poly.entity_id
_entity_poly.type
_entity_poly.pdbx_seq_one_letter_code
_entity_poly.pdbx_strand_id
1 'polypeptide(L)'
;MYDEKDLIYSPLQQKYTADGKTVEVFIYRLPDSGWTLEIVDQYDNSTVYDGEFATDQEAFDLFLEEVASEGIEAMIGPAPGL
;
A
#
# COMPACT_ATOMS: atom_id res chain seq x y z
N MET A 1 8.19 -20.98 -11.12
CA MET A 1 7.05 -20.07 -11.31
C MET A 1 6.53 -19.79 -9.93
N TYR A 2 6.61 -18.53 -9.50
CA TYR A 2 6.05 -18.12 -8.22
C TYR A 2 4.58 -17.74 -8.41
N ASP A 3 3.77 -17.95 -7.39
CA ASP A 3 2.38 -17.49 -7.32
C ASP A 3 2.10 -16.83 -5.96
N GLU A 4 0.83 -16.53 -5.67
CA GLU A 4 0.43 -15.78 -4.47
C GLU A 4 0.89 -16.41 -3.14
N LYS A 5 1.02 -17.74 -3.07
CA LYS A 5 1.50 -18.40 -1.83
C LYS A 5 2.99 -18.19 -1.57
N ASP A 6 3.74 -17.72 -2.57
CA ASP A 6 5.18 -17.44 -2.47
C ASP A 6 5.45 -15.97 -2.10
N LEU A 7 4.40 -15.17 -1.87
CA LEU A 7 4.54 -13.78 -1.46
C LEU A 7 5.30 -13.63 -0.15
N ILE A 8 6.32 -12.78 -0.18
CA ILE A 8 7.07 -12.32 0.99
C ILE A 8 6.46 -10.99 1.41
N TYR A 9 6.05 -10.96 2.67
CA TYR A 9 5.35 -9.85 3.29
C TYR A 9 6.31 -9.02 4.16
N SER A 10 6.31 -7.70 3.98
CA SER A 10 7.15 -6.81 4.79
C SER A 10 6.60 -6.72 6.23
N PRO A 11 7.48 -6.56 7.24
CA PRO A 11 7.06 -6.20 8.60
C PRO A 11 6.51 -4.77 8.73
N LEU A 12 6.68 -3.91 7.72
CA LEU A 12 6.18 -2.52 7.72
C LEU A 12 4.69 -2.42 7.35
N GLN A 13 4.10 -3.52 6.89
CA GLN A 13 2.69 -3.61 6.61
C GLN A 13 1.87 -3.33 7.86
N GLN A 14 0.92 -2.41 7.74
CA GLN A 14 0.14 -1.98 8.89
C GLN A 14 -1.14 -1.29 8.45
N LYS A 15 -2.09 -1.21 9.38
CA LYS A 15 -3.19 -0.24 9.27
C LYS A 15 -2.65 1.13 9.65
N TYR A 16 -2.92 2.12 8.81
CA TYR A 16 -2.52 3.49 9.04
C TYR A 16 -3.76 4.37 9.20
N THR A 17 -3.82 5.13 10.29
CA THR A 17 -4.95 6.01 10.61
C THR A 17 -4.48 7.45 10.73
N ALA A 18 -5.09 8.34 9.96
CA ALA A 18 -4.94 9.79 10.08
C ALA A 18 -6.30 10.46 9.81
N ASP A 19 -6.54 11.64 10.39
CA ASP A 19 -7.77 12.42 10.20
C ASP A 19 -9.08 11.62 10.34
N GLY A 20 -9.09 10.61 11.22
CA GLY A 20 -10.24 9.73 11.45
C GLY A 20 -10.53 8.70 10.36
N LYS A 21 -9.67 8.58 9.34
CA LYS A 21 -9.77 7.62 8.24
C LYS A 21 -8.67 6.58 8.34
N THR A 22 -8.92 5.39 7.81
CA THR A 22 -7.97 4.27 7.90
C THR A 22 -7.81 3.60 6.54
N VAL A 23 -6.56 3.30 6.21
CA VAL A 23 -6.16 2.46 5.07
C VAL A 23 -5.29 1.30 5.57
N GLU A 24 -5.24 0.22 4.81
CA GLU A 24 -4.31 -0.89 5.02
C GLU A 24 -3.15 -0.76 4.03
N VAL A 25 -1.93 -0.65 4.57
CA VAL A 25 -0.70 -0.55 3.79
C VAL A 25 -0.14 -1.95 3.63
N PHE A 26 -0.21 -2.48 2.40
CA PHE A 26 0.39 -3.75 2.01
C PHE A 26 1.71 -3.50 1.27
N ILE A 27 2.72 -4.25 1.66
CA ILE A 27 4.07 -4.18 1.12
C ILE A 27 4.56 -5.61 1.00
N TYR A 28 4.64 -6.09 -0.24
CA TYR A 28 4.96 -7.48 -0.52
C TYR A 28 5.80 -7.62 -1.78
N ARG A 29 6.34 -8.81 -2.00
CA ARG A 29 7.04 -9.14 -3.24
C ARG A 29 7.03 -10.63 -3.52
N LEU A 30 7.34 -11.01 -4.75
CA LEU A 30 7.74 -12.37 -5.05
C LEU A 30 9.24 -12.56 -4.73
N PRO A 31 9.73 -13.80 -4.60
CA PRO A 31 11.15 -14.03 -4.50
C PRO A 31 11.86 -13.50 -5.75
N ASP A 32 13.03 -12.89 -5.55
CA ASP A 32 13.86 -12.30 -6.61
C ASP A 32 13.24 -11.11 -7.37
N SER A 33 12.15 -10.51 -6.88
CA SER A 33 11.60 -9.22 -7.38
C SER A 33 11.87 -8.06 -6.40
N GLY A 34 11.62 -6.83 -6.85
CA GLY A 34 11.49 -5.69 -5.94
C GLY A 34 10.13 -5.68 -5.22
N TRP A 35 9.98 -4.72 -4.32
CA TRP A 35 8.81 -4.57 -3.44
C TRP A 35 7.66 -3.84 -4.14
N THR A 36 6.45 -4.31 -3.91
CA THR A 36 5.20 -3.67 -4.35
C THR A 36 4.57 -2.97 -3.16
N LEU A 37 4.05 -1.76 -3.38
CA LEU A 37 3.18 -1.06 -2.46
C LEU A 37 1.73 -1.19 -2.96
N GLU A 38 0.84 -1.62 -2.09
CA GLU A 38 -0.60 -1.64 -2.31
C GLU A 38 -1.29 -0.97 -1.13
N ILE A 39 -2.22 -0.07 -1.42
CA ILE A 39 -3.06 0.60 -0.42
C ILE A 39 -4.49 0.13 -0.61
N VAL A 40 -5.08 -0.44 0.44
CA VAL A 40 -6.50 -0.81 0.48
C VAL A 40 -7.23 0.14 1.41
N ASP A 41 -8.25 0.82 0.88
CA ASP A 41 -9.02 1.79 1.66
C ASP A 41 -10.18 1.16 2.45
N GLN A 42 -10.90 1.99 3.20
CA GLN A 42 -12.07 1.59 3.99
C GLN A 42 -13.27 1.10 3.17
N TYR A 43 -13.24 1.28 1.85
CA TYR A 43 -14.27 0.87 0.90
C TYR A 43 -13.85 -0.36 0.08
N ASP A 44 -12.72 -0.98 0.42
CA ASP A 44 -12.13 -2.13 -0.29
C ASP A 44 -11.66 -1.77 -1.71
N ASN A 45 -11.38 -0.48 -1.98
CA ASN A 45 -10.67 -0.09 -3.18
C ASN A 45 -9.18 -0.38 -2.98
N SER A 46 -8.57 -1.06 -3.95
CA SER A 46 -7.13 -1.32 -3.97
C SER A 46 -6.44 -0.37 -4.97
N THR A 47 -5.38 0.27 -4.49
CA THR A 47 -4.44 1.05 -5.31
C THR A 47 -3.08 0.39 -5.22
N VAL A 48 -2.68 -0.29 -6.29
CA VAL A 48 -1.33 -0.84 -6.45
C VAL A 48 -0.47 0.21 -7.13
N TYR A 49 0.67 0.54 -6.54
CA TYR A 49 1.57 1.56 -7.06
C TYR A 49 2.39 0.99 -8.23
N ASP A 50 2.59 1.83 -9.25
CA ASP A 50 3.40 1.47 -10.41
C ASP A 50 4.88 1.40 -10.06
N GLY A 51 5.49 0.25 -10.34
CA GLY A 51 6.93 0.01 -10.15
C GLY A 51 7.25 -0.86 -8.95
N GLU A 52 8.50 -1.31 -8.90
CA GLU A 52 9.04 -2.09 -7.79
C GLU A 52 10.09 -1.28 -7.03
N PHE A 53 10.00 -1.25 -5.70
CA PHE A 53 10.97 -0.59 -4.82
C PHE A 53 12.13 -1.53 -4.49
N ALA A 54 13.33 -0.98 -4.24
CA ALA A 54 14.47 -1.81 -3.87
C ALA A 54 14.35 -2.31 -2.42
N THR A 55 13.71 -1.54 -1.56
CA THR A 55 13.44 -1.88 -0.15
C THR A 55 11.97 -1.67 0.21
N ASP A 56 11.52 -2.38 1.23
CA ASP A 56 10.20 -2.17 1.82
C ASP A 56 10.08 -0.80 2.51
N GLN A 57 11.19 -0.28 3.04
CA GLN A 57 11.23 1.07 3.61
C GLN A 57 10.98 2.15 2.55
N GLU A 58 11.57 2.05 1.36
CA GLU A 58 11.29 2.99 0.26
C GLU A 58 9.81 2.98 -0.14
N ALA A 59 9.19 1.79 -0.18
CA ALA A 59 7.76 1.66 -0.44
C ALA A 59 6.93 2.36 0.65
N PHE A 60 7.28 2.15 1.92
CA PHE A 60 6.57 2.78 3.04
C PHE A 60 6.79 4.29 3.11
N ASP A 61 8.00 4.77 2.81
CA ASP A 61 8.34 6.18 2.80
C ASP A 61 7.55 6.94 1.72
N LEU A 62 7.36 6.34 0.54
CA LEU A 62 6.50 6.93 -0.50
C LEU A 62 5.07 7.11 0.00
N PHE A 63 4.48 6.09 0.64
CA PHE A 63 3.15 6.19 1.22
C PHE A 63 3.06 7.34 2.24
N LEU A 64 4.05 7.46 3.14
CA LEU A 64 4.08 8.54 4.11
C LEU A 64 4.24 9.93 3.46
N GLU A 65 5.04 10.03 2.39
CA GLU A 65 5.21 11.27 1.62
C GLU A 65 3.91 11.71 0.95
N GLU A 66 3.17 10.78 0.34
CA GLU A 66 1.88 11.09 -0.28
C GLU A 66 0.83 11.48 0.76
N VAL A 67 0.75 10.77 1.88
CA VAL A 67 -0.14 11.18 3.00
C VAL A 67 0.26 12.55 3.54
N ALA A 68 1.55 12.88 3.62
CA ALA A 68 2.00 14.18 4.10
C ALA A 68 1.72 15.32 3.11
N SER A 69 1.74 15.04 1.81
CA SER A 69 1.59 16.04 0.75
C SER A 69 0.14 16.23 0.28
N GLU A 70 -0.61 15.15 0.14
CA GLU A 70 -1.99 15.15 -0.38
C GLU A 70 -3.05 14.87 0.70
N GLY A 71 -2.62 14.34 1.86
CA GLY A 71 -3.51 13.91 2.92
C GLY A 71 -4.04 12.49 2.72
N ILE A 72 -4.47 11.84 3.81
CA ILE A 72 -4.99 10.47 3.75
C ILE A 72 -6.27 10.33 2.90
N GLU A 73 -7.00 11.42 2.65
CA GLU A 73 -8.17 11.41 1.76
C GLU A 73 -7.82 11.01 0.33
N ALA A 74 -6.62 11.38 -0.15
CA ALA A 74 -6.18 11.04 -1.50
C ALA A 74 -5.97 9.53 -1.69
N MET A 75 -5.80 8.80 -0.59
CA MET A 75 -5.63 7.34 -0.56
C MET A 75 -6.96 6.58 -0.52
N ILE A 76 -8.10 7.30 -0.61
CA ILE A 76 -9.44 6.73 -0.49
C ILE A 76 -10.19 6.97 -1.81
N GLY A 77 -10.56 5.88 -2.46
CA GLY A 77 -11.37 5.85 -3.66
C GLY A 77 -12.84 6.17 -3.40
N PRO A 78 -13.66 6.16 -4.47
CA PRO A 78 -15.08 6.41 -4.33
C PRO A 78 -15.76 5.34 -3.46
N ALA A 79 -16.75 5.76 -2.68
CA ALA A 79 -17.61 4.83 -1.98
C ALA A 79 -18.40 3.96 -2.98
N PRO A 80 -18.69 2.69 -2.65
CA PRO A 80 -19.44 1.82 -3.55
C PRO A 80 -20.84 2.37 -3.83
N GLY A 81 -21.26 2.37 -5.10
CA GLY A 81 -22.63 2.73 -5.50
C GLY A 81 -22.91 4.21 -5.73
N LEU A 82 -21.87 5.03 -5.97
CA LEU A 82 -21.98 6.38 -6.53
C LEU A 82 -22.16 6.36 -8.06
#